data_AF-L8HX16-F1
#
_entry.id   AF-L8HX16-F1
#
_cell.length_a   1.000
_cell.length_b   1.000
_cell.length_c   1.000
_cell.angle_alpha   90.00
_cell.angle_beta   90.00
_cell.angle_gamma   90.00
#
_symmetry.space_group_name_H-M   'P 1'
#
loop_
_entity.id
_entity.type
_entity.pdbx_description
1 polymer ?
#
loop_
_entity_poly.entity_id
_entity_poly.type
_entity_poly.pdbx_seq_one_letter_code
_entity_poly.pdbx_strand_id
1 'polypeptide(L)'
;YLALNEDLCSWTAVDRVAQTSKLKLQQGSATGHSRNYLEGDCIKWLHRHLENRKDALLHTDPPRTHVTQHPISDHEIPLRCWALGFYPDISLTWQHDVKDQTQDMELVETRPSGNGNIQKWAALVGPSGEEQRYRCKVQHKGLQETLTLGSGLKHECWAPSLSSTEPPQPAVPNIGIIVGLVLLVVAVVAGAGIWRKKRLGREG
;
A
#
# COMPACT_ATOMS: atom_id res chain seq x y z
N TYR A 1 -1.66 31.60 16.98
CA TYR A 1 -1.14 32.98 17.06
C TYR A 1 -1.87 33.89 16.07
N LEU A 2 -1.68 33.75 14.74
CA LEU A 2 -2.48 34.40 13.69
C LEU A 2 -2.89 33.37 12.62
N ALA A 3 -4.04 33.52 12.00
CA ALA A 3 -4.50 32.70 10.87
C ALA A 3 -5.07 33.59 9.75
N LEU A 4 -4.72 33.29 8.49
CA LEU A 4 -5.37 33.87 7.32
C LEU A 4 -6.73 33.18 7.15
N ASN A 5 -7.79 33.97 7.01
CA ASN A 5 -9.15 33.45 6.84
C ASN A 5 -9.34 32.92 5.41
N GLU A 6 -10.41 32.14 5.20
CA GLU A 6 -10.72 31.51 3.91
C GLU A 6 -10.95 32.52 2.78
N ASP A 7 -11.35 33.76 3.11
CA ASP A 7 -11.46 34.86 2.14
C ASP A 7 -10.09 35.31 1.58
N LEU A 8 -8.98 34.80 2.12
CA LEU A 8 -7.59 35.15 1.82
C LEU A 8 -7.28 36.65 1.94
N CYS A 9 -8.16 37.40 2.61
CA CYS A 9 -8.15 38.86 2.69
C CYS A 9 -8.22 39.37 4.13
N SER A 10 -8.55 38.51 5.09
CA SER A 10 -8.64 38.88 6.50
C SER A 10 -7.90 37.90 7.41
N TRP A 11 -7.54 38.37 8.61
CA TRP A 11 -6.77 37.58 9.58
C TRP A 11 -7.52 37.45 10.90
N THR A 12 -7.39 36.29 11.54
CA THR A 12 -7.88 36.02 12.90
C THR A 12 -6.71 35.95 13.88
N ALA A 13 -6.79 36.70 14.97
CA ALA A 13 -5.76 36.80 16.01
C ALA A 13 -6.26 36.15 17.30
N VAL A 14 -5.41 35.32 17.91
CA VAL A 14 -5.80 34.52 19.09
C VAL A 14 -5.69 35.31 20.40
N ASP A 15 -4.86 36.35 20.44
CA ASP A 15 -4.63 37.18 21.64
C ASP A 15 -4.34 38.65 21.28
N ARG A 16 -4.19 39.50 22.31
CA ARG A 16 -3.93 40.94 22.14
C ARG A 16 -2.58 41.25 21.48
N VAL A 17 -1.57 40.40 21.66
CA VAL A 17 -0.25 40.58 21.03
C VAL A 17 -0.36 40.30 19.53
N ALA A 18 -1.08 39.24 19.16
CA ALA A 18 -1.40 38.90 17.78
C ALA A 18 -2.27 39.97 17.09
N GLN A 19 -3.13 40.70 17.81
CA GLN A 19 -3.91 41.82 17.24
C GLN A 19 -3.01 42.94 16.71
N THR A 20 -1.90 43.25 17.39
CA THR A 20 -0.92 44.23 16.90
C THR A 20 -0.28 43.76 15.59
N SER A 21 0.06 42.47 15.48
CA SER A 21 0.57 41.87 14.25
C SER A 21 -0.46 41.87 13.11
N LYS A 22 -1.75 41.60 13.42
CA LYS A 22 -2.86 41.69 12.45
C LYS A 22 -2.98 43.09 11.86
N LEU A 23 -2.99 44.14 12.70
CA LEU A 23 -3.10 45.52 12.24
C LEU A 23 -1.98 45.89 11.26
N LYS A 24 -0.74 45.47 11.54
CA LYS A 24 0.40 45.70 10.65
C LYS A 24 0.24 45.00 9.29
N LEU A 25 -0.26 43.76 9.30
CA LEU A 25 -0.52 43.00 8.06
C LEU A 25 -1.64 43.62 7.23
N GLN A 26 -2.70 44.13 7.88
CA GLN A 26 -3.84 44.77 7.21
C GLN A 26 -3.54 46.18 6.70
N GLN A 27 -2.60 46.90 7.32
CA GLN A 27 -2.13 48.20 6.85
C GLN A 27 -1.09 48.09 5.72
N GLY A 28 -0.44 46.94 5.57
CA GLY A 28 0.50 46.65 4.48
C GLY A 28 -0.12 45.95 3.27
N SER A 29 0.66 45.77 2.21
CA SER A 29 0.27 44.97 1.03
C SER A 29 0.38 43.45 1.23
N ALA A 30 0.71 43.00 2.45
CA ALA A 30 1.00 41.61 2.78
C ALA A 30 -0.18 40.67 2.46
N THR A 31 -1.40 41.13 2.64
CA THR A 31 -2.60 40.34 2.37
C THR A 31 -2.80 40.04 0.88
N GLY A 32 -2.52 41.01 0.01
CA GLY A 32 -2.58 40.82 -1.44
C GLY A 32 -1.50 39.86 -1.95
N HIS A 33 -0.32 39.85 -1.33
CA HIS A 33 0.76 38.92 -1.67
C HIS A 33 0.40 37.47 -1.32
N SER A 34 -0.15 37.21 -0.13
CA SER A 34 -0.59 35.87 0.26
C SER A 34 -1.68 35.33 -0.69
N ARG A 35 -2.67 36.15 -1.04
CA ARG A 35 -3.71 35.77 -2.00
C ARG A 35 -3.12 35.42 -3.37
N ASN A 36 -2.29 36.29 -3.95
CA ASN A 36 -1.68 36.07 -5.25
C ASN A 36 -0.83 34.80 -5.31
N TYR A 37 -0.10 34.49 -4.22
CA TYR A 37 0.65 33.24 -4.10
C TYR A 37 -0.28 32.03 -4.02
N LEU A 38 -1.27 32.05 -3.12
CA LEU A 38 -2.17 30.91 -2.88
C LEU A 38 -3.08 30.61 -4.08
N GLU A 39 -3.63 31.62 -4.74
CA GLU A 39 -4.46 31.47 -5.94
C GLU A 39 -3.62 31.27 -7.23
N GLY A 40 -2.35 31.65 -7.21
CA GLY A 40 -1.46 31.60 -8.37
C GLY A 40 -0.40 30.51 -8.27
N ASP A 41 0.76 30.89 -7.74
CA ASP A 41 1.96 30.05 -7.80
C ASP A 41 1.84 28.75 -6.98
N CYS A 42 1.15 28.79 -5.83
CA CYS A 42 0.89 27.62 -5.00
C CYS A 42 0.14 26.54 -5.79
N ILE A 43 -0.96 26.91 -6.45
CA ILE A 43 -1.77 25.99 -7.27
C ILE A 43 -0.97 25.51 -8.49
N LYS A 44 -0.20 26.38 -9.15
CA LYS A 44 0.66 25.98 -10.28
C LYS A 44 1.70 24.94 -9.86
N TRP A 45 2.38 25.16 -8.74
CA TRP A 45 3.34 24.20 -8.19
C TRP A 45 2.66 22.90 -7.79
N LEU A 46 1.49 22.96 -7.15
CA LEU A 46 0.70 21.77 -6.81
C LEU A 46 0.39 20.95 -8.05
N HIS A 47 -0.17 21.55 -9.11
CA HIS A 47 -0.44 20.84 -10.36
C HIS A 47 0.82 20.23 -10.98
N ARG A 48 1.94 20.97 -10.99
CA ARG A 48 3.21 20.44 -11.49
C ARG A 48 3.68 19.23 -10.69
N HIS A 49 3.57 19.26 -9.36
CA HIS A 49 3.94 18.13 -8.52
C HIS A 49 3.00 16.94 -8.69
N LEU A 50 1.69 17.19 -8.85
CA LEU A 50 0.70 16.15 -9.09
C LEU A 50 0.95 15.45 -10.45
N GLU A 51 1.27 16.20 -11.50
CA GLU A 51 1.60 15.61 -12.81
C GLU A 51 2.94 14.85 -12.76
N ASN A 52 3.97 15.42 -12.13
CA ASN A 52 5.28 14.77 -12.01
C ASN A 52 5.24 13.49 -11.16
N ARG A 53 4.32 13.38 -10.22
CA ARG A 53 4.19 12.23 -9.30
C ARG A 53 2.91 11.45 -9.52
N LYS A 54 2.30 11.57 -10.70
CA LYS A 54 1.02 10.94 -11.04
C LYS A 54 1.00 9.46 -10.72
N ASP A 55 2.05 8.72 -11.11
CA ASP A 55 2.15 7.28 -10.84
C ASP A 55 2.26 6.97 -9.34
N ALA A 56 3.03 7.75 -8.59
CA ALA A 56 3.16 7.58 -7.14
C ALA A 56 1.90 8.01 -6.36
N LEU A 57 1.11 8.95 -6.90
CA LEU A 57 -0.14 9.43 -6.30
C LEU A 57 -1.32 8.51 -6.62
N LEU A 58 -1.32 7.89 -7.80
CA LEU A 58 -2.30 6.88 -8.20
C LEU A 58 -1.97 5.51 -7.63
N HIS A 59 -0.73 5.31 -7.17
CA HIS A 59 -0.33 4.10 -6.50
C HIS A 59 -1.25 3.81 -5.31
N THR A 60 -1.60 2.55 -5.19
CA THR A 60 -2.47 2.06 -4.14
C THR A 60 -1.85 0.78 -3.62
N ASP A 61 -1.46 0.80 -2.35
CA ASP A 61 -0.92 -0.36 -1.65
C ASP A 61 -2.01 -0.96 -0.78
N PRO A 62 -2.50 -2.18 -1.08
CA PRO A 62 -3.48 -2.84 -0.23
C PRO A 62 -2.87 -3.18 1.13
N PRO A 63 -3.66 -3.10 2.21
CA PRO A 63 -3.19 -3.40 3.56
C PRO A 63 -2.87 -4.88 3.71
N ARG A 64 -1.79 -5.18 4.43
CA ARG A 64 -1.64 -6.48 5.08
C ARG A 64 -2.38 -6.46 6.40
N THR A 65 -3.30 -7.39 6.57
CA THR A 65 -4.22 -7.39 7.70
C THR A 65 -4.11 -8.67 8.51
N HIS A 66 -4.36 -8.55 9.81
CA HIS A 66 -4.47 -9.69 10.71
C HIS A 66 -5.20 -9.31 11.99
N VAL A 67 -5.73 -10.30 12.69
CA VAL A 67 -6.35 -10.14 14.01
C VAL A 67 -5.44 -10.77 15.05
N THR A 68 -5.19 -10.06 16.14
CA THR A 68 -4.55 -10.59 17.34
C THR A 68 -5.55 -10.66 18.46
N GLN A 69 -5.56 -11.79 19.19
CA GLN A 69 -6.24 -11.92 20.47
C GLN A 69 -5.19 -12.17 21.56
N HIS A 70 -5.38 -11.58 22.75
CA HIS A 70 -4.52 -11.85 23.91
C HIS A 70 -5.40 -12.01 25.14
N PRO A 71 -5.74 -13.24 25.56
CA PRO A 71 -6.59 -13.46 26.73
C PRO A 71 -6.03 -12.72 27.96
N ILE A 72 -6.83 -11.83 28.55
CA ILE A 72 -6.47 -11.10 29.79
C ILE A 72 -7.09 -11.80 31.00
N SER A 73 -8.29 -12.38 30.84
CA SER A 73 -9.00 -13.15 31.86
C SER A 73 -9.83 -14.27 31.23
N ASP A 74 -10.42 -15.14 32.04
CA ASP A 74 -11.34 -16.19 31.57
C ASP A 74 -12.67 -15.63 31.02
N HIS A 75 -12.99 -14.36 31.30
CA HIS A 75 -14.27 -13.73 30.96
C HIS A 75 -14.15 -12.79 29.76
N GLU A 76 -12.99 -12.20 29.53
CA GLU A 76 -12.79 -11.13 28.55
C GLU A 76 -11.59 -11.41 27.65
N ILE A 77 -11.79 -11.12 26.37
CA ILE A 77 -10.77 -11.25 25.35
C ILE A 77 -10.62 -9.95 24.55
N PRO A 78 -9.48 -9.26 24.65
CA PRO A 78 -9.17 -8.14 23.77
C PRO A 78 -8.90 -8.66 22.36
N LEU A 79 -9.55 -8.04 21.39
CA LEU A 79 -9.39 -8.28 19.97
C LEU A 79 -8.81 -7.04 19.33
N ARG A 80 -7.76 -7.20 18.52
CA ARG A 80 -7.16 -6.09 17.77
C ARG A 80 -6.98 -6.46 16.31
N CYS A 81 -7.55 -5.66 15.43
CA CYS A 81 -7.45 -5.78 14.00
C CYS A 81 -6.41 -4.80 13.48
N TRP A 82 -5.40 -5.31 12.79
CA TRP A 82 -4.29 -4.54 12.27
C TRP A 82 -4.39 -4.37 10.76
N ALA A 83 -3.98 -3.21 10.28
CA ALA A 83 -3.68 -2.94 8.88
C ALA A 83 -2.29 -2.31 8.76
N LEU A 84 -1.45 -2.88 7.89
CA LEU A 84 -0.04 -2.53 7.75
C LEU A 84 0.33 -2.24 6.29
N GLY A 85 1.17 -1.21 6.08
CA GLY A 85 1.79 -0.91 4.80
C GLY A 85 0.80 -0.58 3.70
N PHE A 86 -0.17 0.28 3.99
CA PHE A 86 -1.23 0.66 3.07
C PHE A 86 -1.10 2.12 2.62
N TYR A 87 -1.60 2.42 1.43
CA TYR A 87 -1.78 3.77 0.91
C TYR A 87 -2.89 3.76 -0.16
N PRO A 88 -3.80 4.74 -0.21
CA PRO A 88 -4.00 5.87 0.71
C PRO A 88 -4.70 5.39 2.01
N ASP A 89 -5.37 6.28 2.76
CA ASP A 89 -5.97 5.97 4.06
C ASP A 89 -7.02 4.83 4.02
N ILE A 90 -7.32 4.28 5.21
CA ILE A 90 -8.09 3.05 5.41
C ILE A 90 -9.17 3.20 6.48
N SER A 91 -10.29 2.48 6.31
CA SER A 91 -11.33 2.32 7.33
C SER A 91 -11.31 0.92 7.94
N LEU A 92 -11.38 0.86 9.27
CA LEU A 92 -11.44 -0.37 10.07
C LEU A 92 -12.67 -0.30 10.96
N THR A 93 -13.47 -1.37 10.99
CA THR A 93 -14.68 -1.45 11.82
C THR A 93 -14.82 -2.84 12.40
N TRP A 94 -15.22 -2.96 13.66
CA TRP A 94 -15.60 -4.24 14.25
C TRP A 94 -17.10 -4.50 14.12
N GLN A 95 -17.46 -5.74 13.89
CA GLN A 95 -18.83 -6.23 13.95
C GLN A 95 -18.97 -7.37 14.94
N HIS A 96 -20.10 -7.43 15.63
CA HIS A 96 -20.55 -8.58 16.40
C HIS A 96 -21.90 -9.03 15.83
N ASP A 97 -22.02 -10.28 15.40
CA ASP A 97 -23.24 -10.84 14.78
C ASP A 97 -23.91 -9.90 13.76
N VAL A 98 -23.09 -9.28 12.88
CA VAL A 98 -23.47 -8.31 11.81
C VAL A 98 -23.58 -6.84 12.26
N LYS A 99 -23.73 -6.54 13.55
CA LYS A 99 -23.87 -5.16 14.05
C LYS A 99 -22.51 -4.48 14.26
N ASP A 100 -22.35 -3.29 13.70
CA ASP A 100 -21.14 -2.46 13.89
C ASP A 100 -20.98 -2.06 15.36
N GLN A 101 -19.75 -2.20 15.87
CA GLN A 101 -19.31 -1.85 17.21
C GLN A 101 -18.49 -0.57 17.15
N THR A 102 -19.11 0.59 17.36
CA THR A 102 -18.46 1.90 17.30
C THR A 102 -18.16 2.50 18.68
N GLN A 103 -18.93 2.14 19.70
CA GLN A 103 -18.84 2.77 21.03
C GLN A 103 -17.79 2.12 21.93
N ASP A 104 -17.63 0.80 21.83
CA ASP A 104 -16.66 0.01 22.61
C ASP A 104 -15.34 -0.21 21.86
N MET A 105 -15.16 0.50 20.73
CA MET A 105 -14.03 0.34 19.84
C MET A 105 -13.01 1.47 20.02
N GLU A 106 -11.79 1.10 20.35
CA GLU A 106 -10.63 1.99 20.27
C GLU A 106 -10.08 1.97 18.84
N LEU A 107 -10.26 3.08 18.11
CA LEU A 107 -9.63 3.30 16.81
C LEU A 107 -8.41 4.19 16.98
N VAL A 108 -7.24 3.67 16.65
CA VAL A 108 -6.02 4.48 16.66
C VAL A 108 -5.81 5.13 15.31
N GLU A 109 -5.41 6.40 15.34
CA GLU A 109 -5.06 7.17 14.14
C GLU A 109 -3.91 6.51 13.36
N THR A 110 -3.90 6.76 12.06
CA THR A 110 -2.89 6.26 11.13
C THR A 110 -1.51 6.76 11.56
N ARG A 111 -0.59 5.85 11.91
CA ARG A 111 0.73 6.18 12.46
C ARG A 111 1.87 5.54 11.66
N PRO A 112 3.05 6.15 11.60
CA PRO A 112 4.24 5.47 11.09
C PRO A 112 4.61 4.30 12.01
N SER A 113 5.10 3.23 11.39
CA SER A 113 5.75 2.10 12.05
C SER A 113 7.26 2.34 12.05
N GLY A 114 7.97 1.72 12.99
CA GLY A 114 9.44 1.87 13.13
C GLY A 114 10.25 1.36 11.92
N ASN A 115 9.61 0.64 10.99
CA ASN A 115 10.21 0.17 9.74
C ASN A 115 9.88 1.05 8.51
N GLY A 116 9.32 2.25 8.73
CA GLY A 116 8.99 3.20 7.66
C GLY A 116 7.63 2.99 6.98
N ASN A 117 6.94 1.88 7.27
CA ASN A 117 5.59 1.64 6.76
C ASN A 117 4.52 2.27 7.65
N ILE A 118 3.34 2.55 7.11
CA ILE A 118 2.21 3.09 7.87
C ILE A 118 1.41 1.95 8.50
N GLN A 119 0.80 2.17 9.65
CA GLN A 119 -0.07 1.21 10.34
C GLN A 119 -1.28 1.88 10.99
N LYS A 120 -2.37 1.12 11.11
CA LYS A 120 -3.60 1.49 11.82
C LYS A 120 -4.18 0.24 12.47
N TRP A 121 -4.87 0.41 13.60
CA TRP A 121 -5.56 -0.71 14.21
C TRP A 121 -6.84 -0.27 14.92
N ALA A 122 -7.77 -1.20 15.00
CA ALA A 122 -9.02 -1.09 15.74
C ALA A 122 -9.06 -2.19 16.81
N ALA A 123 -9.32 -1.84 18.07
CA ALA A 123 -9.43 -2.81 19.16
C ALA A 123 -10.76 -2.69 19.88
N LEU A 124 -11.21 -3.80 20.43
CA LEU A 124 -12.32 -3.87 21.38
C LEU A 124 -12.06 -4.99 22.39
N VAL A 125 -12.84 -5.03 23.46
CA VAL A 125 -12.87 -6.14 24.40
C VAL A 125 -14.23 -6.81 24.28
N GLY A 126 -14.22 -8.12 24.04
CA GLY A 126 -15.44 -8.93 23.97
C GLY A 126 -15.46 -10.02 25.05
N PRO A 127 -16.61 -10.68 25.26
CA PRO A 127 -16.69 -11.83 26.15
C PRO A 127 -15.94 -13.03 25.55
N SER A 128 -15.25 -13.74 26.42
CA SER A 128 -14.58 -15.01 26.11
C SER A 128 -15.59 -16.05 25.62
N GLY A 129 -15.25 -16.82 24.58
CA GLY A 129 -16.12 -17.80 23.94
C GLY A 129 -17.00 -17.25 22.80
N GLU A 130 -17.07 -15.93 22.63
CA GLU A 130 -17.77 -15.29 21.51
C GLU A 130 -16.82 -14.77 20.42
N GLU A 131 -15.53 -15.15 20.46
CA GLU A 131 -14.50 -14.60 19.56
C GLU A 131 -14.91 -14.74 18.09
N GLN A 132 -15.50 -15.87 17.72
CA GLN A 132 -15.88 -16.18 16.34
C GLN A 132 -17.04 -15.33 15.80
N ARG A 133 -17.79 -14.67 16.70
CA ARG A 133 -18.88 -13.75 16.34
C ARG A 133 -18.36 -12.37 15.98
N TYR A 134 -17.13 -12.06 16.39
CA TYR A 134 -16.46 -10.82 16.05
C TYR A 134 -15.80 -10.91 14.67
N ARG A 135 -16.09 -9.92 13.84
CA ARG A 135 -15.47 -9.78 12.51
C ARG A 135 -14.93 -8.36 12.33
N CYS A 136 -13.69 -8.24 11.89
CA CYS A 136 -13.12 -6.96 11.50
C CYS A 136 -13.37 -6.72 10.01
N LYS A 137 -14.07 -5.63 9.69
CA LYS A 137 -14.24 -5.12 8.33
C LYS A 137 -13.13 -4.15 7.99
N VAL A 138 -12.50 -4.37 6.86
CA VAL A 138 -11.40 -3.55 6.34
C VAL A 138 -11.79 -3.03 4.96
N GLN A 139 -11.88 -1.71 4.84
CA GLN A 139 -12.19 -1.03 3.58
C GLN A 139 -11.01 -0.18 3.16
N HIS A 140 -10.49 -0.47 1.96
CA HIS A 140 -9.36 0.23 1.37
C HIS A 140 -9.52 0.25 -0.15
N LYS A 141 -9.09 1.34 -0.79
CA LYS A 141 -9.18 1.49 -2.25
C LYS A 141 -8.45 0.39 -3.04
N GLY A 142 -7.41 -0.20 -2.44
CA GLY A 142 -6.61 -1.27 -3.04
C GLY A 142 -7.23 -2.66 -2.93
N LEU A 143 -8.36 -2.79 -2.23
CA LEU A 143 -9.08 -4.05 -2.09
C LEU A 143 -10.25 -4.08 -3.07
N GLN A 144 -10.43 -5.19 -3.79
CA GLN A 144 -11.58 -5.34 -4.69
C GLN A 144 -12.91 -5.45 -3.93
N GLU A 145 -12.88 -6.06 -2.74
CA GLU A 145 -14.03 -6.21 -1.87
C GLU A 145 -13.64 -5.91 -0.42
N THR A 146 -14.65 -5.62 0.43
CA THR A 146 -14.40 -5.41 1.87
C THR A 146 -13.90 -6.69 2.51
N LEU A 147 -12.68 -6.67 3.04
CA LEU A 147 -12.14 -7.84 3.73
C LEU A 147 -12.79 -7.98 5.11
N THR A 148 -13.22 -9.20 5.42
CA THR A 148 -13.84 -9.53 6.70
C THR A 148 -13.03 -10.60 7.41
N LEU A 149 -12.25 -10.20 8.42
CA LEU A 149 -11.35 -11.08 9.16
C LEU A 149 -12.04 -11.60 10.43
N GLY A 150 -12.11 -12.91 10.59
CA GLY A 150 -12.53 -13.55 11.83
C GLY A 150 -11.34 -13.79 12.78
N SER A 151 -11.59 -13.77 14.08
CA SER A 151 -10.61 -14.08 15.13
C SER A 151 -10.04 -15.51 15.05
N GLY A 152 -10.77 -16.45 14.44
CA GLY A 152 -10.36 -17.85 14.26
C GLY A 152 -9.44 -18.12 13.06
N LEU A 153 -9.21 -17.15 12.18
CA LEU A 153 -8.33 -17.34 11.01
C LEU A 153 -6.87 -17.17 11.40
N LYS A 154 -6.27 -18.26 11.89
CA LYS A 154 -4.84 -18.37 12.09
C LYS A 154 -4.15 -18.41 10.72
N HIS A 155 -3.51 -17.30 10.35
CA HIS A 155 -2.67 -17.14 9.16
C HIS A 155 -3.31 -17.52 7.82
N GLU A 156 -4.17 -16.66 7.28
CA GLU A 156 -4.33 -16.58 5.82
C GLU A 156 -3.55 -15.36 5.33
N CYS A 157 -2.32 -15.59 4.88
CA CYS A 157 -1.65 -14.63 4.02
C CYS A 157 -2.49 -14.48 2.75
N TRP A 158 -3.24 -13.38 2.64
CA TRP A 158 -3.79 -12.93 1.37
C TRP A 158 -2.63 -12.72 0.39
N ALA A 159 -2.46 -13.65 -0.55
CA ALA A 159 -1.77 -13.38 -1.80
C ALA A 159 -2.77 -12.65 -2.71
N PRO A 160 -2.39 -11.55 -3.38
CA PRO A 160 -3.26 -10.95 -4.37
C PRO A 160 -3.64 -12.02 -5.40
N SER A 161 -4.93 -12.18 -5.64
CA SER A 161 -5.44 -12.92 -6.77
C SER A 161 -4.89 -12.26 -8.03
N LEU A 162 -3.75 -12.75 -8.52
CA LEU A 162 -3.44 -12.70 -9.94
C LEU A 162 -4.51 -13.56 -10.60
N SER A 163 -5.67 -12.95 -10.89
CA SER A 163 -6.57 -13.45 -11.92
C SER A 163 -5.89 -13.22 -13.27
N SER A 164 -4.85 -14.00 -13.49
CA SER A 164 -4.28 -14.28 -14.80
C SER A 164 -4.34 -15.79 -14.89
N THR A 165 -5.52 -16.31 -15.22
CA THR A 165 -5.61 -17.55 -15.99
C THR A 165 -5.00 -17.23 -17.36
N GLU A 166 -3.68 -17.08 -17.40
CA GLU A 166 -2.95 -17.32 -18.62
C GLU A 166 -2.89 -18.85 -18.75
N PRO A 167 -3.39 -19.45 -19.83
CA PRO A 167 -3.20 -20.88 -20.05
C PRO A 167 -1.70 -21.16 -19.93
N PRO A 168 -1.26 -22.34 -19.44
CA PRO A 168 0.13 -22.72 -19.62
C PRO A 168 0.37 -22.65 -21.12
N GLN A 169 1.07 -21.62 -21.57
CA GLN A 169 1.64 -21.64 -22.89
C GLN A 169 2.38 -22.97 -22.94
N PRO A 170 2.18 -23.82 -23.97
CA PRO A 170 2.99 -25.01 -24.08
C PRO A 170 4.41 -24.49 -24.08
N ALA A 171 5.13 -24.76 -23.00
CA ALA A 171 6.56 -24.58 -22.95
C ALA A 171 7.05 -25.45 -24.09
N VAL A 172 7.28 -24.82 -25.24
CA VAL A 172 7.82 -25.46 -26.42
C VAL A 172 9.03 -26.22 -25.88
N PRO A 173 9.06 -27.56 -25.96
CA PRO A 173 10.04 -28.31 -25.21
C PRO A 173 11.40 -28.00 -25.82
N ASN A 174 12.14 -27.10 -25.17
CA ASN A 174 13.52 -26.76 -25.52
C ASN A 174 14.45 -27.98 -25.48
N ILE A 175 13.95 -29.15 -25.06
CA ILE A 175 14.57 -30.47 -25.26
C ILE A 175 14.87 -30.72 -26.74
N GLY A 176 13.97 -30.37 -27.67
CA GLY A 176 14.19 -30.59 -29.11
C GLY A 176 15.34 -29.75 -29.66
N ILE A 177 15.46 -28.49 -29.21
CA ILE A 177 16.53 -27.58 -29.62
C ILE A 177 17.87 -28.02 -29.02
N ILE A 178 17.90 -28.45 -27.75
CA ILE A 178 19.11 -28.95 -27.09
C ILE A 178 19.59 -30.24 -27.77
N VAL A 179 18.69 -31.20 -28.03
CA VAL A 179 19.03 -32.44 -28.74
C VAL A 179 19.53 -32.14 -30.16
N GLY A 180 18.87 -31.22 -30.87
CA GLY A 180 19.28 -30.79 -32.20
C GLY A 180 20.68 -30.14 -32.21
N LEU A 181 20.96 -29.25 -31.26
CA LEU A 181 22.26 -28.61 -31.11
C LEU A 181 23.36 -29.61 -30.76
N VAL A 182 23.08 -30.55 -29.85
CA VAL A 182 24.04 -31.61 -29.48
C VAL A 182 24.35 -32.50 -30.68
N LEU A 183 23.35 -32.92 -31.46
CA LEU A 183 23.55 -33.71 -32.67
C LEU A 183 24.35 -32.96 -33.74
N LEU A 184 24.08 -31.67 -33.93
CA LEU A 184 24.84 -30.83 -34.86
C LEU A 184 26.31 -30.71 -34.45
N VAL A 185 26.59 -30.47 -33.17
CA VAL A 185 27.97 -30.39 -32.67
C VAL A 185 28.69 -31.73 -32.87
N VAL A 186 28.05 -32.86 -32.58
CA VAL A 186 28.63 -34.19 -32.80
C VAL A 186 28.91 -34.44 -34.28
N ALA A 187 27.99 -34.08 -35.18
CA ALA A 187 28.19 -34.22 -36.63
C ALA A 187 29.35 -33.34 -37.14
N VAL A 188 29.47 -32.10 -36.66
CA VAL A 188 30.58 -31.21 -37.01
C VAL A 188 31.92 -31.75 -36.51
N VAL A 189 31.98 -32.24 -35.26
CA VAL A 189 33.22 -32.83 -34.69
C VAL A 189 33.60 -34.11 -35.44
N ALA A 190 32.65 -34.99 -35.74
CA ALA A 190 32.89 -36.19 -36.53
C ALA A 190 33.32 -35.85 -37.96
N GLY A 191 32.65 -34.89 -38.61
CA GLY A 191 33.02 -34.39 -39.94
C GLY A 191 34.41 -33.78 -39.97
N ALA A 192 34.75 -32.93 -39.00
CA ALA A 192 36.08 -32.34 -38.85
C ALA A 192 37.14 -33.41 -38.55
N GLY A 193 36.82 -34.43 -37.75
CA GLY A 193 37.69 -35.56 -37.47
C GLY A 193 37.97 -36.40 -38.71
N ILE A 194 36.94 -36.74 -39.49
CA ILE A 194 37.06 -37.45 -40.77
C ILE A 194 37.85 -36.61 -41.78
N TRP A 195 37.61 -35.29 -41.83
CA TRP A 195 38.32 -34.40 -42.74
C TRP A 195 39.79 -34.21 -42.35
N ARG A 196 40.11 -34.09 -41.05
CA ARG A 196 41.49 -34.12 -40.56
C ARG A 196 42.16 -35.46 -40.86
N LYS A 197 41.47 -36.59 -40.66
CA LYS A 197 42.00 -37.92 -40.99
C LYS A 197 42.25 -38.10 -42.50
N LYS A 198 41.36 -37.58 -43.36
CA LYS A 198 41.54 -37.58 -44.83
C LYS A 198 42.68 -36.67 -45.29
N ARG A 199 42.93 -35.54 -44.63
CA ARG A 199 44.08 -34.67 -44.92
C ARG A 199 45.40 -35.32 -44.48
N LEU A 200 45.42 -35.95 -43.30
CA LEU A 200 46.60 -36.66 -42.78
C LEU A 200 46.89 -37.98 -43.51
N GLY A 201 45.94 -38.53 -44.26
CA GLY A 201 46.13 -39.71 -45.13
C GLY A 201 46.43 -39.38 -46.60
N ARG A 202 46.72 -38.11 -46.93
CA ARG A 202 47.09 -37.67 -48.29
C ARG A 202 48.51 -37.06 -48.34
N GLU A 203 49.25 -37.15 -47.23
CA GLU A 203 50.70 -36.88 -47.10
C GLU A 203 51.45 -38.15 -46.67
N GLY A 204 51.19 -39.25 -47.38
CA GLY A 204 51.88 -40.54 -47.25
C GLY A 204 51.84 -41.31 -48.55
#